data_AF-A0A8S1T5S6-F1
#
_entry.id   AF-A0A8S1T5S6-F1
#
_cell.length_a   1.000
_cell.length_b   1.000
_cell.length_c   1.000
_cell.angle_alpha   90.00
_cell.angle_beta   90.00
_cell.angle_gamma   90.00
#
_symmetry.space_group_name_H-M   'P 1'
#
loop_
_entity.id
_entity.type
_entity.pdbx_description
1 polymer ?
#
loop_
_entity_poly.entity_id
_entity_poly.type
_entity_poly.pdbx_seq_one_letter_code
_entity_poly.pdbx_strand_id
1 'polypeptide(L)'
;MRQQQQLPRLSEDDQFPGRLHTQSRKLKFGTTDNFNKKSKKQSPMAESQFIKQIDNKLEQYNKDIEQRNDMIFTIEKGFESVRQELIKEKILNEEQTKQLQDLGQQYQAAQSKLKSIHESNKNIGQQGQDKDRDKIQQLETVQKAIQAKEHQLNQTIDSLNAQLNDITHKIKTKEDLPDDSKKLKDSIKKSEEKKYKSQAIMDELKKNLESISAEKLLIKNQMDQYKKEFLAKEECLSQEFNNNQSKVKELQKEKNQLQEQAKKSPLNIQDQNTKLQEGINQLKQQLAEQNKTKDKEVNQWKVNLDVQIKNFDQLTHQIEEYKQKIETSSKTLNDKTNSVEQITKSIGEVEKKLRDQQTEIKLLNQKLEECNKKLGDTKPKNMTQVIETISILEKTHKEIQKGLACTFCNKFIKQPVTIIPCGHSYCFECKKGYQKECYKCGPKLKIEAMYRNELLDDIIEMVKLVEQSILNMKQITQNQ
;
A
#
# COMPACT_ATOMS: atom_id res chain seq x y z
N MET A 1 -15.84 -40.65 5.93
CA MET A 1 -15.79 -42.13 6.07
C MET A 1 -14.47 -42.49 6.74
N ARG A 2 -14.49 -42.95 7.99
CA ARG A 2 -13.29 -43.34 8.76
C ARG A 2 -13.05 -44.83 8.56
N GLN A 3 -11.94 -45.21 7.93
CA GLN A 3 -11.47 -46.60 7.94
C GLN A 3 -10.64 -46.83 9.20
N GLN A 4 -11.12 -47.72 10.06
CA GLN A 4 -10.35 -48.32 11.15
C GLN A 4 -9.34 -49.29 10.56
N GLN A 5 -8.05 -49.07 10.80
CA GLN A 5 -7.02 -50.08 10.60
C GLN A 5 -6.84 -50.85 11.91
N GLN A 6 -7.08 -52.16 11.82
CA GLN A 6 -6.85 -53.12 12.90
C GLN A 6 -5.34 -53.39 13.04
N LEU A 7 -4.84 -53.32 14.27
CA LEU A 7 -3.48 -53.73 14.64
C LEU A 7 -3.39 -55.27 14.72
N PRO A 8 -2.26 -55.90 14.36
CA PRO A 8 -2.07 -57.33 14.53
C PRO A 8 -1.87 -57.67 16.02
N ARG A 9 -2.63 -58.64 16.52
CA ARG A 9 -2.37 -59.29 17.81
C ARG A 9 -1.13 -60.18 17.67
N LEU A 10 -0.12 -59.93 18.50
CA LEU A 10 0.97 -60.88 18.71
C LEU A 10 0.46 -61.98 19.64
N SER A 11 0.68 -63.23 19.23
CA SER A 11 0.34 -64.45 19.95
C SER A 11 1.28 -64.64 21.14
N GLU A 12 0.70 -64.77 22.34
CA GLU A 12 1.34 -65.32 23.52
C GLU A 12 1.41 -66.84 23.35
N ASP A 13 2.50 -67.36 22.80
CA ASP A 13 2.86 -68.78 22.93
C ASP A 13 4.34 -68.93 22.57
N ASP A 14 5.22 -68.82 23.56
CA ASP A 14 6.51 -69.51 23.53
C ASP A 14 6.78 -70.09 24.92
N GLN A 15 6.50 -71.39 24.99
CA GLN A 15 6.69 -72.28 26.10
C GLN A 15 8.18 -72.52 26.33
N PHE A 16 8.64 -72.31 27.55
CA PHE A 16 9.95 -72.78 28.03
C PHE A 16 10.04 -74.32 27.96
N PRO A 17 11.01 -74.92 27.27
CA PRO A 17 11.31 -76.34 27.40
C PRO A 17 12.48 -76.51 28.37
N GLY A 18 12.25 -77.10 29.54
CA GLY A 18 13.35 -77.33 30.48
C GLY A 18 13.00 -77.90 31.84
N ARG A 19 12.04 -78.81 31.95
CA ARG A 19 11.82 -79.59 33.18
C ARG A 19 12.58 -80.91 33.08
N LEU A 20 13.76 -80.96 33.69
CA LEU A 20 14.52 -82.20 33.89
C LEU A 20 13.68 -83.19 34.72
N HIS A 21 13.34 -84.32 34.10
CA HIS A 21 12.76 -85.47 34.78
C HIS A 21 13.73 -86.01 35.83
N THR A 22 13.38 -85.88 37.12
CA THR A 22 14.03 -86.63 38.19
C THR A 22 13.54 -88.08 38.15
N GLN A 23 14.32 -88.96 37.51
CA GLN A 23 14.13 -90.41 37.64
C GLN A 23 14.44 -90.84 39.07
N SER A 24 13.39 -91.07 39.86
CA SER A 24 13.48 -91.63 41.21
C SER A 24 13.86 -93.11 41.13
N ARG A 25 15.16 -93.43 41.17
CA ARG A 25 15.61 -94.81 41.42
C ARG A 25 15.31 -95.17 42.87
N LYS A 26 14.26 -95.95 43.08
CA LYS A 26 13.95 -96.64 44.34
C LYS A 26 15.11 -97.57 44.72
N LEU A 27 15.92 -97.18 45.70
CA LEU A 27 16.83 -98.07 46.40
C LEU A 27 15.99 -99.03 47.26
N LYS A 28 15.97 -100.31 46.87
CA LYS A 28 15.40 -101.40 47.68
C LYS A 28 16.33 -101.64 48.87
N PHE A 29 15.85 -101.34 50.07
CA PHE A 29 16.43 -101.85 51.31
C PHE A 29 16.15 -103.35 51.39
N GLY A 30 17.19 -104.16 51.16
CA GLY A 30 17.18 -105.59 51.48
C GLY A 30 17.51 -105.76 52.96
N THR A 31 16.52 -106.24 53.70
CA THR A 31 16.57 -106.59 55.11
C THR A 31 17.51 -107.76 55.38
N THR A 32 18.17 -107.64 56.53
CA THR A 32 18.91 -108.64 57.30
C THR A 32 18.16 -109.97 57.42
N ASP A 33 18.90 -111.09 57.34
CA ASP A 33 18.86 -112.14 58.37
C ASP A 33 19.88 -113.27 58.12
N ASN A 34 20.27 -113.88 59.24
CA ASN A 34 20.99 -115.15 59.43
C ASN A 34 22.52 -115.16 59.63
N PHE A 35 22.88 -114.88 60.89
CA PHE A 35 23.37 -115.85 61.88
C PHE A 35 24.56 -116.79 61.57
N ASN A 36 25.57 -116.60 62.41
CA ASN A 36 26.33 -117.61 63.17
C ASN A 36 27.11 -118.69 62.39
N LYS A 37 28.45 -118.59 62.47
CA LYS A 37 29.28 -119.71 62.95
C LYS A 37 30.71 -119.28 63.34
N LYS A 38 30.99 -119.46 64.63
CA LYS A 38 32.21 -120.02 65.24
C LYS A 38 33.55 -119.28 65.04
N SER A 39 33.89 -118.53 66.11
CA SER A 39 35.10 -118.66 66.93
C SER A 39 36.45 -118.87 66.23
N LYS A 40 37.33 -117.87 66.35
CA LYS A 40 38.75 -118.08 66.67
C LYS A 40 39.29 -116.82 67.35
N LYS A 41 39.80 -117.00 68.58
CA LYS A 41 40.61 -116.02 69.31
C LYS A 41 41.75 -115.57 68.39
N GLN A 42 41.71 -114.31 67.94
CA GLN A 42 42.81 -113.68 67.23
C GLN A 42 43.29 -112.45 68.00
N SER A 43 44.61 -112.39 68.04
CA SER A 43 45.51 -111.45 68.71
C SER A 43 45.11 -109.96 68.64
N PRO A 44 45.31 -109.18 69.72
CA PRO A 44 44.99 -107.75 69.77
C PRO A 44 45.85 -106.85 68.86
N MET A 45 46.76 -107.41 68.04
CA MET A 45 47.55 -106.63 67.07
C MET A 45 46.91 -106.44 65.68
N ALA A 46 45.87 -107.21 65.31
CA ALA A 46 45.21 -107.06 64.01
C ALA A 46 44.22 -105.88 63.97
N GLU A 47 43.62 -105.55 65.12
CA GLU A 47 42.60 -104.51 65.24
C GLU A 47 43.23 -103.11 65.06
N SER A 48 44.43 -102.89 65.60
CA SER A 48 45.16 -101.62 65.43
C SER A 48 45.56 -101.35 63.98
N GLN A 49 45.97 -102.37 63.23
CA GLN A 49 46.30 -102.21 61.80
C GLN A 49 45.05 -101.97 60.95
N PHE A 50 43.92 -102.60 61.30
CA PHE A 50 42.65 -102.38 60.62
C PHE A 50 42.10 -100.97 60.88
N ILE A 51 42.18 -100.47 62.12
CA ILE A 51 41.79 -99.10 62.47
C ILE A 51 42.65 -98.08 61.69
N LYS A 52 43.97 -98.26 61.63
CA LYS A 52 44.85 -97.38 60.81
C LYS A 52 44.51 -97.38 59.32
N GLN A 53 44.11 -98.53 58.76
CA GLN A 53 43.66 -98.59 57.36
C GLN A 53 42.34 -97.86 57.15
N ILE A 54 41.43 -97.89 58.13
CA ILE A 54 40.20 -97.11 58.11
C ILE A 54 40.52 -95.62 58.20
N ASP A 55 41.38 -95.20 59.13
CA ASP A 55 41.77 -93.81 59.31
C ASP A 55 42.42 -93.23 58.04
N ASN A 56 43.36 -93.96 57.43
CA ASN A 56 43.98 -93.54 56.17
C ASN A 56 42.96 -93.41 55.02
N LYS A 57 41.98 -94.31 54.95
CA LYS A 57 40.90 -94.23 53.95
C LYS A 57 39.96 -93.06 54.24
N LEU A 58 39.64 -92.80 55.51
CA LEU A 58 38.84 -91.65 55.91
C LEU A 58 39.56 -90.34 55.60
N GLU A 59 40.87 -90.26 55.86
CA GLU A 59 41.68 -89.10 55.50
C GLU A 59 41.72 -88.88 53.98
N GLN A 60 41.91 -89.95 53.19
CA GLN A 60 41.84 -89.86 51.74
C GLN A 60 40.47 -89.41 51.24
N TYR A 61 39.38 -89.96 51.81
CA TYR A 61 38.03 -89.52 51.46
C TYR A 61 37.77 -88.07 51.85
N ASN A 62 38.29 -87.60 52.99
CA ASN A 62 38.19 -86.19 53.38
C ASN A 62 38.93 -85.29 52.39
N LYS A 63 40.14 -85.66 51.97
CA LYS A 63 40.88 -84.92 50.92
C LYS A 63 40.13 -84.91 49.59
N ASP A 64 39.55 -86.03 49.18
CA ASP A 64 38.75 -86.12 47.95
C ASP A 64 37.47 -85.25 48.06
N ILE A 65 36.85 -85.18 49.24
CA ILE A 65 35.69 -84.31 49.52
C ILE A 65 36.10 -82.84 49.45
N GLU A 66 37.22 -82.46 50.06
CA GLU A 66 37.76 -81.09 50.00
C GLU A 66 38.06 -80.67 48.56
N GLN A 67 38.76 -81.51 47.78
CA GLN A 67 39.03 -81.25 46.36
C GLN A 67 37.74 -81.09 45.54
N ARG A 68 36.71 -81.90 45.81
CA ARG A 68 35.41 -81.77 45.15
C ARG A 68 34.71 -80.48 45.55
N ASN A 69 34.77 -80.08 46.81
CA ASN A 69 34.20 -78.82 47.29
C ASN A 69 34.89 -77.62 46.64
N ASP A 70 36.22 -77.63 46.50
CA ASP A 70 36.97 -76.59 45.80
C ASP A 70 36.61 -76.52 44.31
N MET A 71 36.42 -77.69 43.67
CA MET A 71 35.97 -77.75 42.27
C MET A 71 34.54 -77.23 42.12
N ILE A 72 33.62 -77.60 43.02
CA ILE A 72 32.24 -77.08 43.04
C ILE A 72 32.26 -75.57 43.22
N PHE A 73 33.03 -75.04 44.17
CA PHE A 73 33.16 -73.61 44.40
C PHE A 73 33.69 -72.86 43.17
N THR A 74 34.69 -73.44 42.48
CA THR A 74 35.24 -72.86 41.25
C THR A 74 34.20 -72.84 40.13
N ILE A 75 33.43 -73.92 39.98
CA ILE A 75 32.35 -74.03 39.00
C ILE A 75 31.24 -73.02 39.32
N GLU A 76 30.81 -72.91 40.58
CA GLU A 76 29.80 -71.94 41.03
C GLU A 76 30.25 -70.50 40.77
N LYS A 77 31.51 -70.18 41.05
CA LYS A 77 32.09 -68.87 40.74
C LYS A 77 32.11 -68.59 39.24
N GLY A 78 32.41 -69.60 38.42
CA GLY A 78 32.33 -69.52 36.95
C GLY A 78 30.90 -69.24 36.46
N PHE A 79 29.91 -69.97 36.98
CA PHE A 79 28.50 -69.74 36.66
C PHE A 79 28.01 -68.36 37.07
N GLU A 80 28.42 -67.87 38.25
CA GLU A 80 28.04 -66.53 38.70
C GLU A 80 28.68 -65.44 37.82
N SER A 81 29.92 -65.63 37.38
CA SER A 81 30.56 -64.71 36.42
C SER A 81 29.79 -64.65 35.09
N VAL A 82 29.42 -65.80 34.51
CA VAL A 82 28.64 -65.87 33.27
C VAL A 82 27.26 -65.24 33.46
N ARG A 83 26.63 -65.47 34.62
CA ARG A 83 25.34 -64.86 34.95
C ARG A 83 25.43 -63.35 35.00
N GLN A 84 26.49 -62.79 35.59
CA GLN A 84 26.71 -61.34 35.62
C GLN A 84 26.97 -60.75 34.24
N GLU A 85 27.73 -61.44 33.38
CA GLU A 85 27.93 -61.02 31.99
C GLU A 85 26.61 -61.02 31.20
N LEU A 86 25.79 -62.06 31.36
CA LEU A 86 24.50 -62.17 30.70
C LEU A 86 23.51 -61.08 31.17
N ILE A 87 23.55 -60.70 32.45
CA ILE A 87 22.79 -59.56 32.97
C ILE A 87 23.28 -58.24 32.36
N LYS A 88 24.60 -58.02 32.27
CA LYS A 88 25.17 -56.82 31.65
C LYS A 88 24.80 -56.71 30.17
N GLU A 89 24.88 -57.83 29.44
CA GLU A 89 24.49 -57.89 28.03
C GLU A 89 22.99 -57.63 27.85
N LYS A 90 22.14 -58.17 28.74
CA LYS A 90 20.71 -57.88 28.74
C LYS A 90 20.42 -56.39 28.94
N ILE A 91 21.07 -55.75 29.91
CA ILE A 91 20.93 -54.30 30.16
C ILE A 91 21.39 -53.49 28.94
N LEU A 92 22.52 -53.87 28.34
CA LEU A 92 23.03 -53.21 27.14
C LEU A 92 22.06 -53.34 25.96
N ASN A 93 21.48 -54.53 25.75
CA ASN A 93 20.49 -54.77 24.70
C ASN A 93 19.19 -54.00 24.94
N GLU A 94 18.72 -53.90 26.20
CA GLU A 94 17.58 -53.08 26.56
C GLU A 94 17.84 -51.59 26.29
N GLU A 95 19.05 -51.10 26.57
CA GLU A 95 19.45 -49.72 26.29
C GLU A 95 19.57 -49.44 24.79
N GLN A 96 20.16 -50.36 24.01
CA GLN A 96 20.19 -50.27 22.55
C GLN A 96 18.78 -50.29 21.94
N THR A 97 17.87 -51.10 22.49
CA THR A 97 16.47 -51.15 22.05
C THR A 97 15.76 -49.83 22.34
N LYS A 98 15.99 -49.21 23.51
CA LYS A 98 15.49 -47.86 23.83
C LYS A 98 16.05 -46.81 22.88
N GLN A 99 17.35 -46.83 22.61
CA GLN A 99 17.99 -45.90 21.66
C GLN A 99 17.39 -46.05 20.26
N LEU A 100 17.15 -47.28 19.78
CA LEU A 100 16.48 -47.54 18.51
C LEU A 100 15.03 -47.05 18.50
N GLN A 101 14.31 -47.21 19.60
CA GLN A 101 12.94 -46.72 19.75
C GLN A 101 12.89 -45.18 19.73
N ASP A 102 13.79 -44.52 20.43
CA ASP A 102 13.93 -43.05 20.42
C ASP A 102 14.31 -42.54 19.03
N LEU A 103 15.25 -43.21 18.35
CA LEU A 103 15.61 -42.87 16.97
C LEU A 103 14.42 -43.05 16.02
N GLY A 104 13.63 -44.11 16.22
CA GLY A 104 12.39 -44.37 15.48
C GLY A 104 11.35 -43.27 15.71
N GLN A 105 11.17 -42.82 16.95
CA GLN A 105 10.29 -41.70 17.27
C GLN A 105 10.80 -40.38 16.68
N GLN A 106 12.10 -40.11 16.75
CA GLN A 106 12.71 -38.94 16.13
C GLN A 106 12.54 -38.97 14.61
N TYR A 107 12.71 -40.14 13.97
CA TYR A 107 12.48 -40.31 12.54
C TYR A 107 11.00 -40.08 12.18
N GLN A 108 10.05 -40.63 12.94
CA GLN A 108 8.62 -40.39 12.72
C GLN A 108 8.24 -38.91 12.94
N ALA A 109 8.81 -38.26 13.95
CA ALA A 109 8.63 -36.84 14.20
C ALA A 109 9.22 -35.99 13.06
N ALA A 110 10.41 -36.33 12.58
CA ALA A 110 11.03 -35.68 11.42
C ALA A 110 10.20 -35.90 10.14
N GLN A 111 9.68 -37.11 9.93
CA GLN A 111 8.81 -37.42 8.79
C GLN A 111 7.48 -36.67 8.87
N SER A 112 6.91 -36.52 10.06
CA SER A 112 5.70 -35.72 10.29
C SER A 112 5.96 -34.22 10.08
N LYS A 113 7.13 -33.72 10.53
CA LYS A 113 7.59 -32.37 10.21
C LYS A 113 7.80 -32.16 8.72
N LEU A 114 8.41 -33.11 8.02
CA LEU A 114 8.57 -33.05 6.56
C LEU A 114 7.23 -33.08 5.83
N LYS A 115 6.26 -33.88 6.27
CA LYS A 115 4.89 -33.86 5.74
C LYS A 115 4.21 -32.52 6.02
N SER A 116 4.33 -31.97 7.22
CA SER A 116 3.79 -30.66 7.56
C SER A 116 4.46 -29.54 6.76
N ILE A 117 5.77 -29.60 6.53
CA ILE A 117 6.51 -28.67 5.67
C ILE A 117 6.09 -28.86 4.22
N HIS A 118 5.87 -30.09 3.75
CA HIS A 118 5.38 -30.34 2.39
C HIS A 118 3.94 -29.85 2.21
N GLU A 119 3.05 -30.03 3.18
CA GLU A 119 1.69 -29.48 3.16
C GLU A 119 1.70 -27.95 3.26
N SER A 120 2.58 -27.39 4.11
CA SER A 120 2.82 -25.95 4.19
C SER A 120 3.38 -25.41 2.88
N ASN A 121 4.32 -26.10 2.24
CA ASN A 121 4.89 -25.74 0.95
C ASN A 121 3.92 -25.97 -0.22
N LYS A 122 2.97 -26.90 -0.10
CA LYS A 122 1.88 -27.07 -1.07
C LYS A 122 0.89 -25.90 -0.97
N ASN A 123 0.62 -25.43 0.25
CA ASN A 123 -0.20 -24.24 0.50
C ASN A 123 0.55 -22.92 0.20
N ILE A 124 1.87 -22.86 0.39
CA ILE A 124 2.73 -21.71 0.03
C ILE A 124 3.07 -21.72 -1.47
N GLY A 125 3.06 -22.87 -2.15
CA GLY A 125 3.18 -22.96 -3.60
C GLY A 125 1.96 -22.40 -4.32
N GLN A 126 0.76 -22.60 -3.74
CA GLN A 126 -0.47 -21.94 -4.20
C GLN A 126 -0.54 -20.49 -3.70
N GLN A 127 -0.28 -20.17 -2.42
CA GLN A 127 -0.35 -18.78 -1.93
C GLN A 127 0.81 -17.87 -2.33
N GLY A 128 1.99 -18.40 -2.68
CA GLY A 128 3.15 -17.64 -3.12
C GLY A 128 3.08 -17.35 -4.61
N GLN A 129 2.67 -18.33 -5.42
CA GLN A 129 2.30 -18.07 -6.80
C GLN A 129 1.04 -17.22 -6.88
N ASP A 130 0.05 -17.39 -6.01
CA ASP A 130 -1.13 -16.52 -6.00
C ASP A 130 -0.82 -15.14 -5.43
N LYS A 131 0.10 -14.94 -4.46
CA LYS A 131 0.49 -13.58 -4.02
C LYS A 131 1.37 -12.86 -5.02
N ASP A 132 2.28 -13.56 -5.70
CA ASP A 132 3.08 -12.97 -6.76
C ASP A 132 2.26 -12.81 -8.05
N ARG A 133 1.30 -13.70 -8.33
CA ARG A 133 0.29 -13.55 -9.38
C ARG A 133 -0.73 -12.47 -9.05
N ASP A 134 -1.10 -12.29 -7.78
CA ASP A 134 -1.97 -11.21 -7.30
C ASP A 134 -1.20 -9.90 -7.32
N LYS A 135 0.10 -9.88 -6.98
CA LYS A 135 0.95 -8.70 -7.18
C LYS A 135 1.16 -8.40 -8.65
N ILE A 136 1.37 -9.40 -9.50
CA ILE A 136 1.48 -9.24 -10.95
C ILE A 136 0.12 -8.77 -11.51
N GLN A 137 -1.00 -9.32 -11.07
CA GLN A 137 -2.34 -8.87 -11.45
C GLN A 137 -2.65 -7.49 -10.90
N GLN A 138 -2.23 -7.14 -9.69
CA GLN A 138 -2.35 -5.79 -9.13
C GLN A 138 -1.49 -4.82 -9.92
N LEU A 139 -0.25 -5.17 -10.26
CA LEU A 139 0.63 -4.35 -11.11
C LEU A 139 0.07 -4.24 -12.53
N GLU A 140 -0.51 -5.29 -13.10
CA GLU A 140 -1.21 -5.26 -14.40
C GLU A 140 -2.49 -4.43 -14.32
N THR A 141 -3.21 -4.47 -13.20
CA THR A 141 -4.42 -3.66 -12.97
C THR A 141 -4.06 -2.19 -12.83
N VAL A 142 -2.99 -1.89 -12.08
CA VAL A 142 -2.42 -0.54 -11.96
C VAL A 142 -1.89 -0.07 -13.31
N GLN A 143 -1.22 -0.93 -14.08
CA GLN A 143 -0.73 -0.61 -15.42
C GLN A 143 -1.90 -0.33 -16.38
N LYS A 144 -2.96 -1.14 -16.37
CA LYS A 144 -4.19 -0.89 -17.15
C LYS A 144 -4.89 0.39 -16.71
N ALA A 145 -4.93 0.68 -15.41
CA ALA A 145 -5.50 1.93 -14.89
C ALA A 145 -4.68 3.15 -15.30
N ILE A 146 -3.35 3.06 -15.31
CA ILE A 146 -2.45 4.10 -15.82
C ILE A 146 -2.67 4.29 -17.32
N GLN A 147 -2.71 3.22 -18.12
CA GLN A 147 -2.98 3.29 -19.55
C GLN A 147 -4.36 3.86 -19.87
N ALA A 148 -5.39 3.53 -19.07
CA ALA A 148 -6.72 4.11 -19.21
C ALA A 148 -6.73 5.62 -18.87
N LYS A 149 -6.00 6.03 -17.82
CA LYS A 149 -5.82 7.45 -17.49
C LYS A 149 -5.04 8.20 -18.57
N GLU A 150 -4.00 7.60 -19.12
CA GLU A 150 -3.23 8.13 -20.24
C GLU A 150 -4.13 8.31 -21.47
N HIS A 151 -4.97 7.33 -21.78
CA HIS A 151 -5.96 7.43 -22.85
C HIS A 151 -6.98 8.56 -22.59
N GLN A 152 -7.48 8.72 -21.36
CA GLN A 152 -8.39 9.81 -21.00
C GLN A 152 -7.72 11.19 -21.10
N LEU A 153 -6.46 11.30 -20.67
CA LEU A 153 -5.67 12.51 -20.81
C LEU A 153 -5.44 12.85 -22.28
N ASN A 154 -5.12 11.87 -23.11
CA ASN A 154 -4.95 12.06 -24.56
C ASN A 154 -6.26 12.51 -25.23
N GLN A 155 -7.41 11.90 -24.89
CA GLN A 155 -8.72 12.37 -25.36
C GLN A 155 -9.02 13.81 -24.93
N THR A 156 -8.62 14.19 -23.71
CA THR A 156 -8.79 15.56 -23.20
C THR A 156 -7.90 16.53 -23.97
N ILE A 157 -6.65 16.16 -24.25
CA ILE A 157 -5.71 16.94 -25.06
C ILE A 157 -6.27 17.13 -26.47
N ASP A 158 -6.81 16.09 -27.10
CA ASP A 158 -7.40 16.16 -28.44
C ASP A 158 -8.64 17.06 -28.47
N SER A 159 -9.51 16.96 -27.47
CA SER A 159 -10.67 17.87 -27.32
C SER A 159 -10.22 19.33 -27.15
N LEU A 160 -9.21 19.59 -26.32
CA LEU A 160 -8.68 20.93 -26.11
C LEU A 160 -8.03 21.47 -27.39
N ASN A 161 -7.28 20.65 -28.13
CA ASN A 161 -6.70 21.04 -29.42
C ASN A 161 -7.78 21.36 -30.45
N ALA A 162 -8.88 20.60 -30.48
CA ALA A 162 -10.03 20.88 -31.35
C ALA A 162 -10.70 22.22 -31.00
N GLN A 163 -10.89 22.51 -29.71
CA GLN A 163 -11.40 23.81 -29.25
C GLN A 163 -10.46 24.97 -29.61
N LEU A 164 -9.16 24.77 -29.47
CA LEU A 164 -8.13 25.77 -29.82
C LEU A 164 -8.12 26.07 -31.32
N ASN A 165 -8.30 25.04 -32.16
CA ASN A 165 -8.42 25.18 -33.61
C ASN A 165 -9.70 25.92 -34.01
N ASP A 166 -10.85 25.63 -33.39
CA ASP A 166 -12.11 26.35 -33.62
C ASP A 166 -12.00 27.84 -33.23
N ILE A 167 -11.38 28.13 -32.08
CA ILE A 167 -11.12 29.52 -31.65
C ILE A 167 -10.19 30.22 -32.63
N THR A 168 -9.12 29.54 -33.08
CA THR A 168 -8.15 30.10 -34.03
C THR A 168 -8.80 30.36 -35.40
N HIS A 169 -9.69 29.48 -35.85
CA HIS A 169 -10.48 29.69 -37.06
C HIS A 169 -11.43 30.89 -36.92
N LYS A 170 -12.14 31.00 -35.80
CA LYS A 170 -13.02 32.14 -35.49
C LYS A 170 -12.27 33.47 -35.47
N ILE A 171 -11.04 33.50 -34.96
CA ILE A 171 -10.15 34.67 -34.98
C ILE A 171 -9.74 35.03 -36.42
N LYS A 172 -9.45 34.04 -37.27
CA LYS A 172 -9.09 34.27 -38.68
C LYS A 172 -10.26 34.78 -39.54
N THR A 173 -11.50 34.52 -39.14
CA THR A 173 -12.69 34.82 -39.96
C THR A 173 -13.45 36.10 -39.61
N LYS A 174 -12.99 36.93 -38.65
CA LYS A 174 -13.68 38.18 -38.29
C LYS A 174 -12.74 39.39 -38.25
N GLU A 175 -12.93 40.28 -39.23
CA GLU A 175 -12.64 41.72 -39.08
C GLU A 175 -13.57 42.30 -38.00
N ASP A 176 -12.99 43.13 -37.15
CA ASP A 176 -13.59 43.94 -36.09
C ASP A 176 -14.25 43.20 -34.90
N LEU A 177 -13.42 42.91 -33.88
CA LEU A 177 -13.87 42.68 -32.50
C LEU A 177 -13.11 43.60 -31.52
N PRO A 178 -13.81 44.48 -30.78
CA PRO A 178 -13.23 45.29 -29.72
C PRO A 178 -13.20 44.54 -28.37
N ASP A 179 -12.17 44.84 -27.57
CA ASP A 179 -11.94 44.62 -26.12
C ASP A 179 -12.04 43.20 -25.49
N ASP A 180 -12.80 42.25 -26.05
CA ASP A 180 -12.88 40.87 -25.52
C ASP A 180 -11.69 39.96 -25.91
N SER A 181 -10.88 40.41 -26.87
CA SER A 181 -9.67 39.71 -27.35
C SER A 181 -8.61 39.51 -26.25
N LYS A 182 -8.55 40.41 -25.27
CA LYS A 182 -7.56 40.36 -24.18
C LYS A 182 -7.85 39.22 -23.19
N LYS A 183 -9.11 39.06 -22.78
CA LYS A 183 -9.53 37.95 -21.89
C LYS A 183 -9.35 36.57 -22.54
N LEU A 184 -9.58 36.50 -23.85
CA LEU A 184 -9.38 35.27 -24.62
C LEU A 184 -7.89 34.92 -24.73
N LYS A 185 -7.03 35.90 -25.03
CA LYS A 185 -5.56 35.72 -25.02
C LYS A 185 -5.04 35.25 -23.65
N ASP A 186 -5.51 35.84 -22.56
CA ASP A 186 -5.11 35.42 -21.21
C ASP A 186 -5.59 34.00 -20.86
N SER A 187 -6.77 33.60 -21.33
CA SER A 187 -7.30 32.24 -21.14
C SER A 187 -6.56 31.19 -21.97
N ILE A 188 -6.15 31.53 -23.19
CA ILE A 188 -5.29 30.69 -24.04
C ILE A 188 -3.93 30.51 -23.37
N LYS A 189 -3.29 31.59 -22.92
CA LYS A 189 -1.98 31.55 -22.26
C LYS A 189 -2.00 30.70 -20.98
N LYS A 190 -3.05 30.82 -20.16
CA LYS A 190 -3.25 29.96 -18.98
C LYS A 190 -3.44 28.49 -19.33
N SER A 191 -4.11 28.20 -20.44
CA SER A 191 -4.33 26.82 -20.90
C SER A 191 -3.05 26.20 -21.46
N GLU A 192 -2.25 26.99 -22.19
CA GLU A 192 -0.92 26.59 -22.66
C GLU A 192 0.03 26.31 -21.49
N GLU A 193 0.08 27.16 -20.46
CA GLU A 193 0.88 26.89 -19.25
C GLU A 193 0.48 25.58 -18.56
N LYS A 194 -0.83 25.30 -18.46
CA LYS A 194 -1.32 24.03 -17.89
C LYS A 194 -0.93 22.83 -18.74
N LYS A 195 -0.95 22.97 -20.07
CA LYS A 195 -0.49 21.95 -21.01
C LYS A 195 0.99 21.64 -20.83
N TYR A 196 1.85 22.66 -20.76
CA TYR A 196 3.29 22.47 -20.52
C TYR A 196 3.59 21.83 -19.15
N LYS A 197 2.88 22.24 -18.09
CA LYS A 197 3.02 21.61 -16.76
C LYS A 197 2.59 20.15 -16.76
N SER A 198 1.48 19.83 -17.44
CA SER A 198 0.99 18.45 -17.53
C SER A 198 1.93 17.58 -18.36
N GLN A 199 2.50 18.12 -19.45
CA GLN A 199 3.49 17.43 -20.27
C GLN A 199 4.77 17.12 -19.48
N ALA A 200 5.28 18.08 -18.71
CA ALA A 200 6.46 17.87 -17.87
C ALA A 200 6.26 16.74 -16.84
N ILE A 201 5.07 16.69 -16.22
CA ILE A 201 4.71 15.60 -15.29
C ILE A 201 4.64 14.25 -16.01
N MET A 202 4.09 14.21 -17.23
CA MET A 202 4.04 12.98 -18.04
C MET A 202 5.44 12.48 -18.40
N ASP A 203 6.35 13.38 -18.79
CA ASP A 203 7.72 13.02 -19.14
C ASP A 203 8.50 12.50 -17.92
N GLU A 204 8.29 13.09 -16.74
CA GLU A 204 8.88 12.64 -15.48
C GLU A 204 8.35 11.26 -15.06
N LEU A 205 7.04 11.03 -15.17
CA LEU A 205 6.43 9.72 -14.89
C LEU A 205 6.96 8.63 -15.85
N LYS A 206 7.13 8.97 -17.13
CA LYS A 206 7.69 8.05 -18.13
C LYS A 206 9.13 7.66 -17.79
N LYS A 207 9.97 8.63 -17.40
CA LYS A 207 11.34 8.38 -16.96
C LYS A 207 11.40 7.48 -15.71
N ASN A 208 10.51 7.70 -14.75
CA ASN A 208 10.42 6.86 -13.55
C ASN A 208 10.00 5.42 -13.88
N LEU A 209 9.06 5.24 -14.81
CA LEU A 209 8.65 3.93 -15.31
C LEU A 209 9.80 3.17 -15.97
N GLU A 210 10.58 3.84 -16.81
CA GLU A 210 11.77 3.26 -17.45
C GLU A 210 12.82 2.85 -16.41
N SER A 211 13.06 3.66 -15.38
CA SER A 211 13.98 3.35 -14.28
C SER A 211 13.56 2.12 -13.49
N ILE A 212 12.27 2.04 -13.10
CA ILE A 212 11.72 0.89 -12.37
C ILE A 212 11.79 -0.39 -13.21
N SER A 213 11.53 -0.29 -14.53
CA SER A 213 11.65 -1.42 -15.44
C SER A 213 13.09 -1.93 -15.53
N ALA A 214 14.08 -1.04 -15.54
CA ALA A 214 15.49 -1.40 -15.55
C ALA A 214 15.92 -2.09 -14.24
N GLU A 215 15.52 -1.57 -13.07
CA GLU A 215 15.79 -2.18 -11.77
C GLU A 215 15.17 -3.57 -11.64
N LYS A 216 13.93 -3.76 -12.12
CA LYS A 216 13.27 -5.07 -12.14
C LYS A 216 14.06 -6.10 -12.95
N LEU A 217 14.60 -5.68 -14.11
CA LEU A 217 15.42 -6.55 -14.95
C LEU A 217 16.74 -6.91 -14.26
N LEU A 218 17.38 -5.95 -13.57
CA LEU A 218 18.60 -6.17 -12.81
C LEU A 218 18.39 -7.19 -11.68
N ILE A 219 17.34 -7.01 -10.87
CA ILE A 219 17.00 -7.93 -9.77
C ILE A 219 16.73 -9.34 -10.30
N LYS A 220 16.01 -9.45 -11.43
CA LYS A 220 15.75 -10.74 -12.08
C LYS A 220 17.05 -11.45 -12.47
N ASN A 221 17.98 -10.74 -13.10
CA ASN A 221 19.27 -11.30 -13.50
C ASN A 221 20.12 -11.74 -12.28
N GLN A 222 20.09 -10.98 -11.19
CA GLN A 222 20.76 -11.35 -9.94
C GLN A 222 20.18 -12.63 -9.33
N MET A 223 18.85 -12.77 -9.30
CA MET A 223 18.20 -13.99 -8.83
C MET A 223 18.55 -15.22 -9.67
N ASP A 224 18.57 -15.07 -11.00
CA ASP A 224 18.93 -16.15 -11.91
C ASP A 224 20.40 -16.57 -11.72
N GLN A 225 21.30 -15.61 -11.45
CA GLN A 225 22.69 -15.89 -11.10
C GLN A 225 22.81 -16.66 -9.78
N TYR A 226 22.17 -16.21 -8.71
CA TYR A 226 22.20 -16.90 -7.42
C TYR A 226 21.66 -18.33 -7.50
N LYS A 227 20.60 -18.53 -8.29
CA LYS A 227 20.03 -19.86 -8.52
C LYS A 227 21.02 -20.78 -9.24
N LYS A 228 21.76 -20.25 -10.22
CA LYS A 228 22.80 -21.00 -10.94
C LYS A 228 23.97 -21.38 -10.04
N GLU A 229 24.43 -20.44 -9.20
CA GLU A 229 25.51 -20.69 -8.23
C GLU A 229 25.10 -21.72 -7.17
N PHE A 230 23.85 -21.66 -6.70
CA PHE A 230 23.31 -22.64 -5.76
C PHE A 230 23.29 -24.05 -6.35
N LEU A 231 22.75 -24.21 -7.57
CA LEU A 231 22.71 -25.51 -8.26
C LEU A 231 24.11 -26.08 -8.52
N ALA A 232 25.06 -25.25 -8.94
CA ALA A 232 26.43 -25.68 -9.14
C ALA A 232 27.09 -26.18 -7.84
N LYS A 233 26.77 -25.53 -6.71
CA LYS A 233 27.30 -25.92 -5.39
C LYS A 233 26.66 -27.21 -4.88
N GLU A 234 25.36 -27.38 -5.11
CA GLU A 234 24.64 -28.62 -4.82
C GLU A 234 25.21 -29.81 -5.62
N GLU A 235 25.48 -29.62 -6.91
CA GLU A 235 26.08 -30.65 -7.78
C GLU A 235 27.50 -31.03 -7.32
N CYS A 236 28.34 -30.04 -6.97
CA CYS A 236 29.69 -30.27 -6.45
C CYS A 236 29.68 -31.07 -5.14
N LEU A 237 28.82 -30.69 -4.18
CA LEU A 237 28.65 -31.42 -2.92
C LEU A 237 28.15 -32.85 -3.15
N SER A 238 27.23 -33.04 -4.11
CA SER A 238 26.71 -34.36 -4.45
C SER A 238 27.79 -35.25 -5.09
N GLN A 239 28.69 -34.69 -5.91
CA GLN A 239 29.84 -35.41 -6.44
C GLN A 239 30.84 -35.79 -5.34
N GLU A 240 31.17 -34.86 -4.43
CA GLU A 240 32.05 -35.16 -3.29
C GLU A 240 31.46 -36.27 -2.40
N PHE A 241 30.16 -36.24 -2.14
CA PHE A 241 29.49 -37.28 -1.38
C PHE A 241 29.61 -38.66 -2.05
N ASN A 242 29.37 -38.73 -3.36
CA ASN A 242 29.49 -39.97 -4.13
C ASN A 242 30.93 -40.51 -4.18
N ASN A 243 31.91 -39.61 -4.31
CA ASN A 243 33.33 -39.98 -4.26
C ASN A 243 33.72 -40.54 -2.90
N ASN A 244 33.31 -39.87 -1.81
CA ASN A 244 33.57 -40.33 -0.45
C ASN A 244 32.88 -41.68 -0.17
N GLN A 245 31.64 -41.87 -0.64
CA GLN A 245 30.92 -43.12 -0.49
C GLN A 245 31.62 -44.28 -1.22
N SER A 246 32.19 -44.02 -2.41
CA SER A 246 32.97 -45.00 -3.16
C SER A 246 34.25 -45.39 -2.43
N LYS A 247 34.94 -44.41 -1.86
CA LYS A 247 36.17 -44.61 -1.07
C LYS A 247 35.93 -45.43 0.19
N VAL A 248 34.80 -45.19 0.87
CA VAL A 248 34.36 -46.00 2.03
C VAL A 248 34.12 -47.46 1.60
N LYS A 249 33.49 -47.69 0.44
CA LYS A 249 33.26 -49.06 -0.07
C LYS A 249 34.58 -49.78 -0.40
N GLU A 250 35.57 -49.08 -0.95
CA GLU A 250 36.91 -49.66 -1.20
C GLU A 250 37.62 -50.03 0.09
N LEU A 251 37.70 -49.12 1.06
CA LEU A 251 38.31 -49.40 2.37
C LEU A 251 37.61 -50.55 3.09
N GLN A 252 36.30 -50.69 2.95
CA GLN A 252 35.56 -51.82 3.51
C GLN A 252 35.94 -53.15 2.85
N LYS A 253 36.19 -53.17 1.53
CA LYS A 253 36.67 -54.37 0.83
C LYS A 253 38.09 -54.74 1.25
N GLU A 254 38.97 -53.76 1.36
CA GLU A 254 40.36 -53.96 1.78
C GLU A 254 40.43 -54.51 3.22
N LYS A 255 39.62 -53.96 4.12
CA LYS A 255 39.45 -54.49 5.48
C LYS A 255 39.05 -55.96 5.47
N ASN A 256 38.07 -56.35 4.65
CA ASN A 256 37.60 -57.73 4.59
C ASN A 256 38.69 -58.68 4.04
N GLN A 257 39.45 -58.24 3.02
CA GLN A 257 40.56 -59.02 2.45
C GLN A 257 41.69 -59.23 3.47
N LEU A 258 42.08 -58.20 4.22
CA LEU A 258 43.08 -58.32 5.28
C LEU A 258 42.60 -59.24 6.41
N GLN A 259 41.32 -59.20 6.75
CA GLN A 259 40.71 -60.08 7.76
C GLN A 259 40.70 -61.56 7.31
N GLU A 260 40.60 -61.83 6.02
CA GLU A 260 40.73 -63.18 5.44
C GLU A 260 42.18 -63.66 5.34
N GLN A 261 43.13 -62.76 5.03
CA GLN A 261 44.56 -63.10 5.01
C GLN A 261 45.08 -63.43 6.42
N ALA A 262 44.62 -62.71 7.45
CA ALA A 262 44.95 -62.98 8.85
C ALA A 262 44.51 -64.37 9.35
N LYS A 263 43.51 -65.00 8.70
CA LYS A 263 43.06 -66.37 9.02
C LYS A 263 43.98 -67.48 8.47
N LYS A 264 44.94 -67.17 7.59
CA LYS A 264 45.70 -68.18 6.82
C LYS A 264 47.16 -68.41 7.24
N SER A 265 47.77 -67.63 8.14
CA SER A 265 49.16 -67.85 8.55
C SER A 265 49.47 -67.31 9.97
N PRO A 266 49.74 -68.17 10.99
CA PRO A 266 49.87 -67.72 12.39
C PRO A 266 51.26 -67.21 12.80
N LEU A 267 52.32 -67.38 12.00
CA LEU A 267 53.69 -67.08 12.44
C LEU A 267 54.18 -65.74 11.86
N ASN A 268 54.52 -64.81 12.77
CA ASN A 268 54.87 -63.39 12.56
C ASN A 268 53.69 -62.37 12.59
N ILE A 269 52.57 -62.73 13.23
CA ILE A 269 51.41 -61.85 13.40
C ILE A 269 51.64 -60.73 14.44
N GLN A 270 52.47 -60.97 15.47
CA GLN A 270 52.51 -60.09 16.63
C GLN A 270 53.17 -58.73 16.35
N ASP A 271 54.29 -58.71 15.62
CA ASP A 271 55.03 -57.48 15.29
C ASP A 271 54.32 -56.68 14.17
N GLN A 272 53.63 -57.37 13.25
CA GLN A 272 52.73 -56.74 12.28
C GLN A 272 51.48 -56.16 12.95
N ASN A 273 50.93 -56.84 13.97
CA ASN A 273 49.79 -56.32 14.73
C ASN A 273 50.17 -55.08 15.54
N THR A 274 51.36 -54.99 16.16
CA THR A 274 51.79 -53.76 16.84
C THR A 274 51.95 -52.61 15.87
N LYS A 275 52.58 -52.82 14.70
CA LYS A 275 52.70 -51.78 13.66
C LYS A 275 51.35 -51.35 13.09
N LEU A 276 50.43 -52.29 12.85
CA LEU A 276 49.06 -52.00 12.44
C LEU A 276 48.32 -51.21 13.53
N GLN A 277 48.51 -51.57 14.80
CA GLN A 277 47.86 -50.87 15.92
C GLN A 277 48.39 -49.45 16.09
N GLU A 278 49.69 -49.22 15.92
CA GLU A 278 50.29 -47.89 15.88
C GLU A 278 49.78 -47.07 14.69
N GLY A 279 49.70 -47.66 13.50
CA GLY A 279 49.11 -47.03 12.32
C GLY A 279 47.63 -46.66 12.51
N ILE A 280 46.84 -47.54 13.14
CA ILE A 280 45.45 -47.27 13.51
C ILE A 280 45.37 -46.11 14.51
N ASN A 281 46.27 -46.05 15.49
CA ASN A 281 46.28 -44.97 16.48
C ASN A 281 46.68 -43.63 15.86
N GLN A 282 47.67 -43.59 14.96
CA GLN A 282 48.02 -42.38 14.21
C GLN A 282 46.88 -41.91 13.31
N LEU A 283 46.22 -42.82 12.59
CA LEU A 283 45.05 -42.49 11.79
C LEU A 283 43.89 -41.97 12.64
N LYS A 284 43.63 -42.57 13.81
CA LYS A 284 42.63 -42.07 14.77
C LYS A 284 42.96 -40.66 15.25
N GLN A 285 44.22 -40.38 15.52
CA GLN A 285 44.67 -39.05 15.93
C GLN A 285 44.49 -38.01 14.82
N GLN A 286 44.90 -38.33 13.58
CA GLN A 286 44.67 -37.48 12.42
C GLN A 286 43.18 -37.22 12.16
N LEU A 287 42.34 -38.25 12.33
CA LEU A 287 40.89 -38.13 12.15
C LEU A 287 40.26 -37.28 13.25
N ALA A 288 40.73 -37.38 14.49
CA ALA A 288 40.31 -36.54 15.59
C ALA A 288 40.70 -35.07 15.37
N GLU A 289 41.90 -34.81 14.86
CA GLU A 289 42.34 -33.45 14.50
C GLU A 289 41.55 -32.88 13.32
N GLN A 290 41.30 -33.66 12.27
CA GLN A 290 40.44 -33.26 11.15
C GLN A 290 39.01 -32.95 11.60
N ASN A 291 38.43 -33.78 12.49
CA ASN A 291 37.11 -33.51 13.03
C ASN A 291 37.09 -32.22 13.85
N LYS A 292 38.15 -31.95 14.61
CA LYS A 292 38.28 -30.72 15.40
C LYS A 292 38.39 -29.46 14.53
N THR A 293 39.09 -29.52 13.39
CA THR A 293 39.10 -28.40 12.41
C THR A 293 37.74 -28.24 11.73
N LYS A 294 37.11 -29.34 11.30
CA LYS A 294 35.77 -29.28 10.69
C LYS A 294 34.71 -28.75 11.66
N ASP A 295 34.77 -29.11 12.94
CA ASP A 295 33.86 -28.56 13.95
C ASP A 295 34.03 -27.05 14.12
N LYS A 296 35.27 -26.54 14.05
CA LYS A 296 35.53 -25.09 14.05
C LYS A 296 34.94 -24.41 12.82
N GLU A 297 35.13 -24.98 11.64
CA GLU A 297 34.55 -24.46 10.39
C GLU A 297 33.02 -24.44 10.48
N VAL A 298 32.39 -25.56 10.88
CA VAL A 298 30.93 -25.65 11.06
C VAL A 298 30.42 -24.61 12.04
N ASN A 299 31.10 -24.40 13.16
CA ASN A 299 30.73 -23.37 14.12
C ASN A 299 30.87 -21.95 13.54
N GLN A 300 31.90 -21.69 12.74
CA GLN A 300 32.07 -20.42 12.04
C GLN A 300 30.96 -20.19 10.99
N TRP A 301 30.59 -21.22 10.24
CA TRP A 301 29.46 -21.18 9.29
C TRP A 301 28.13 -20.93 10.02
N LYS A 302 27.91 -21.53 11.19
CA LYS A 302 26.72 -21.27 12.01
C LYS A 302 26.65 -19.80 12.45
N VAL A 303 27.75 -19.24 12.96
CA VAL A 303 27.79 -17.82 13.35
C VAL A 303 27.51 -16.91 12.16
N ASN A 304 28.10 -17.19 11.00
CA ASN A 304 27.85 -16.42 9.79
C ASN A 304 26.38 -16.53 9.33
N LEU A 305 25.79 -17.72 9.44
CA LEU A 305 24.38 -17.94 9.12
C LEU A 305 23.46 -17.16 10.06
N ASP A 306 23.74 -17.15 11.36
CA ASP A 306 22.97 -16.38 12.34
C ASP A 306 23.04 -14.87 12.07
N VAL A 307 24.19 -14.35 11.63
CA VAL A 307 24.33 -12.95 11.21
C VAL A 307 23.48 -12.67 9.96
N GLN A 308 23.49 -13.56 8.98
CA GLN A 308 22.67 -13.42 7.76
C GLN A 308 21.17 -13.50 8.06
N ILE A 309 20.75 -14.38 8.98
CA ILE A 309 19.37 -14.47 9.44
C ILE A 309 18.94 -13.14 10.08
N LYS A 310 19.76 -12.56 10.96
CA LYS A 310 19.47 -11.24 11.56
C LYS A 310 19.34 -10.13 10.52
N ASN A 311 20.21 -10.12 9.51
CA ASN A 311 20.12 -9.16 8.41
C ASN A 311 18.83 -9.34 7.60
N PHE A 312 18.44 -10.60 7.35
CA PHE A 312 17.19 -10.92 6.67
C PHE A 312 15.97 -10.48 7.48
N ASP A 313 15.98 -10.66 8.80
CA ASP A 313 14.92 -10.20 9.70
C ASP A 313 14.80 -8.67 9.68
N GLN A 314 15.93 -7.95 9.68
CA GLN A 314 15.94 -6.48 9.55
C GLN A 314 15.39 -6.00 8.21
N LEU A 315 15.80 -6.62 7.10
CA LEU A 315 15.27 -6.30 5.77
C LEU A 315 13.77 -6.61 5.67
N THR A 316 13.34 -7.74 6.25
CA THR A 316 11.92 -8.11 6.32
C THR A 316 11.11 -7.09 7.08
N HIS A 317 11.64 -6.58 8.21
CA HIS A 317 10.99 -5.52 8.97
C HIS A 317 10.88 -4.20 8.17
N GLN A 318 11.95 -3.78 7.49
CA GLN A 318 11.92 -2.59 6.63
C GLN A 318 10.91 -2.72 5.49
N ILE A 319 10.82 -3.89 4.86
CA ILE A 319 9.82 -4.17 3.83
C ILE A 319 8.40 -3.99 4.38
N GLU A 320 8.14 -4.45 5.60
CA GLU A 320 6.83 -4.32 6.23
C GLU A 320 6.49 -2.86 6.58
N GLU A 321 7.46 -2.08 7.06
CA GLU A 321 7.29 -0.63 7.25
C GLU A 321 6.96 0.10 5.93
N TYR A 322 7.66 -0.25 4.84
CA TYR A 322 7.38 0.34 3.53
C TYR A 322 6.01 -0.05 3.00
N LYS A 323 5.53 -1.28 3.25
CA LYS A 323 4.15 -1.67 2.90
C LYS A 323 3.12 -0.82 3.64
N GLN A 324 3.29 -0.61 4.95
CA GLN A 324 2.39 0.24 5.73
C GLN A 324 2.40 1.70 5.22
N LYS A 325 3.58 2.22 4.86
CA LYS A 325 3.68 3.55 4.23
C LYS A 325 2.96 3.62 2.88
N ILE A 326 3.11 2.60 2.04
CA ILE A 326 2.40 2.53 0.74
C ILE A 326 0.88 2.46 0.96
N GLU A 327 0.40 1.67 1.91
CA GLU A 327 -1.02 1.53 2.21
C GLU A 327 -1.63 2.84 2.71
N THR A 328 -0.95 3.54 3.63
CA THR A 328 -1.38 4.85 4.13
C THR A 328 -1.36 5.94 3.05
N SER A 329 -0.33 5.96 2.20
CA SER A 329 -0.29 6.84 1.03
C SER A 329 -1.39 6.52 0.02
N SER A 330 -1.67 5.23 -0.24
CA SER A 330 -2.75 4.79 -1.14
C SER A 330 -4.12 5.24 -0.63
N LYS A 331 -4.39 5.06 0.67
CA LYS A 331 -5.62 5.53 1.30
C LYS A 331 -5.79 7.05 1.18
N THR A 332 -4.72 7.80 1.46
CA THR A 332 -4.72 9.27 1.32
C THR A 332 -4.98 9.71 -0.13
N LEU A 333 -4.39 9.00 -1.11
CA LEU A 333 -4.58 9.29 -2.53
C LEU A 333 -6.01 8.99 -2.97
N ASN A 334 -6.63 7.93 -2.44
CA ASN A 334 -8.03 7.61 -2.68
C ASN A 334 -8.96 8.68 -2.11
N ASP A 335 -8.71 9.14 -0.88
CA ASP A 335 -9.49 10.22 -0.25
C ASP A 335 -9.41 11.53 -1.05
N LYS A 336 -8.19 11.89 -1.54
CA LYS A 336 -8.01 13.04 -2.42
C LYS A 336 -8.70 12.86 -3.77
N THR A 337 -8.69 11.65 -4.33
CA THR A 337 -9.39 11.33 -5.58
C THR A 337 -10.89 11.52 -5.44
N ASN A 338 -11.49 11.02 -4.35
CA ASN A 338 -12.90 11.20 -4.04
C ASN A 338 -13.26 12.69 -3.87
N SER A 339 -12.40 13.45 -3.20
CA SER A 339 -12.58 14.89 -3.04
C SER A 339 -12.53 15.64 -4.38
N VAL A 340 -11.61 15.27 -5.27
CA VAL A 340 -11.56 15.82 -6.64
C VAL A 340 -12.83 15.48 -7.41
N GLU A 341 -13.31 14.24 -7.34
CA GLU A 341 -14.55 13.84 -8.03
C GLU A 341 -15.77 14.64 -7.54
N GLN A 342 -15.85 14.90 -6.23
CA GLN A 342 -16.89 15.74 -5.65
C GLN A 342 -16.81 17.19 -6.15
N ILE A 343 -15.61 17.77 -6.21
CA ILE A 343 -15.39 19.12 -6.76
C ILE A 343 -15.78 19.16 -8.24
N THR A 344 -15.42 18.14 -9.03
CA THR A 344 -15.79 18.05 -10.45
C THR A 344 -17.31 18.03 -10.64
N LYS A 345 -18.05 17.30 -9.80
CA LYS A 345 -19.53 17.31 -9.81
C LYS A 345 -20.08 18.71 -9.54
N SER A 346 -19.58 19.38 -8.50
CA SER A 346 -19.98 20.76 -8.17
C SER A 346 -19.68 21.76 -9.29
N ILE A 347 -18.52 21.63 -9.97
CA ILE A 347 -18.18 22.46 -11.14
C ILE A 347 -19.21 22.23 -12.26
N GLY A 348 -19.57 20.99 -12.56
CA GLY A 348 -20.58 20.67 -13.57
C GLY A 348 -21.95 21.30 -13.29
N GLU A 349 -22.36 21.36 -12.02
CA GLU A 349 -23.60 22.03 -11.60
C GLU A 349 -23.53 23.56 -11.80
N VAL A 350 -22.40 24.18 -11.46
CA VAL A 350 -22.18 25.62 -11.66
C VAL A 350 -22.15 25.97 -13.14
N GLU A 351 -21.49 25.16 -13.97
CA GLU A 351 -21.46 25.34 -15.42
C GLU A 351 -22.86 25.21 -16.04
N LYS A 352 -23.68 24.28 -15.53
CA LYS A 352 -25.09 24.17 -15.95
C LYS A 352 -25.87 25.44 -15.63
N LYS A 353 -25.78 25.94 -14.39
CA LYS A 353 -26.43 27.19 -13.98
C LYS A 353 -25.97 28.39 -14.83
N LEU A 354 -24.68 28.46 -15.16
CA LEU A 354 -24.14 29.52 -16.01
C LEU A 354 -24.71 29.48 -17.42
N ARG A 355 -24.85 28.27 -18.01
CA ARG A 355 -25.50 28.11 -19.32
C ARG A 355 -26.96 28.53 -19.28
N ASP A 356 -27.69 28.11 -18.24
CA ASP A 356 -29.10 28.49 -18.07
C ASP A 356 -29.25 30.02 -17.97
N GLN A 357 -28.43 30.68 -17.15
CA GLN A 357 -28.38 32.15 -17.06
C GLN A 357 -28.01 32.83 -18.38
N GLN A 358 -27.06 32.29 -19.14
CA GLN A 358 -26.73 32.83 -20.47
C GLN A 358 -27.89 32.70 -21.47
N THR A 359 -28.69 31.64 -21.40
CA THR A 359 -29.89 31.52 -22.23
C THR A 359 -30.97 32.53 -21.82
N GLU A 360 -31.14 32.78 -20.52
CA GLU A 360 -32.07 33.78 -20.00
C GLU A 360 -31.68 35.21 -20.43
N ILE A 361 -30.39 35.56 -20.32
CA ILE A 361 -29.88 36.87 -20.79
C ILE A 361 -30.16 37.05 -22.29
N LYS A 362 -29.93 36.01 -23.11
CA LYS A 362 -30.24 36.08 -24.55
C LYS A 362 -31.72 36.34 -24.81
N LEU A 363 -32.61 35.67 -24.08
CA LEU A 363 -34.05 35.86 -24.19
C LEU A 363 -34.47 37.27 -23.76
N LEU A 364 -33.91 37.78 -22.66
CA LEU A 364 -34.18 39.15 -22.19
C LEU A 364 -33.71 40.18 -23.20
N ASN A 365 -32.53 40.01 -23.79
CA ASN A 365 -32.03 40.91 -24.84
C ASN A 365 -32.93 40.92 -26.07
N GLN A 366 -33.44 39.76 -26.50
CA GLN A 366 -34.43 39.69 -27.60
C GLN A 366 -35.71 40.47 -27.25
N LYS A 367 -36.25 40.29 -26.04
CA LYS A 367 -37.43 41.07 -25.58
C LYS A 367 -37.15 42.57 -25.52
N LEU A 368 -35.95 42.96 -25.10
CA LEU A 368 -35.51 44.35 -25.05
C LEU A 368 -35.48 44.96 -26.46
N GLU A 369 -34.99 44.21 -27.43
CA GLU A 369 -34.95 44.61 -28.83
C GLU A 369 -36.36 44.74 -29.44
N GLU A 370 -37.28 43.82 -29.11
CA GLU A 370 -38.69 43.92 -29.50
C GLU A 370 -39.38 45.15 -28.87
N CYS A 371 -39.14 45.42 -27.60
CA CYS A 371 -39.64 46.62 -26.92
C CYS A 371 -39.08 47.89 -27.56
N ASN A 372 -37.77 47.95 -27.84
CA ASN A 372 -37.14 49.09 -28.48
C ASN A 372 -37.66 49.32 -29.90
N LYS A 373 -37.94 48.26 -30.68
CA LYS A 373 -38.61 48.40 -31.99
C LYS A 373 -40.01 48.99 -31.83
N LYS A 374 -40.81 48.51 -30.87
CA LYS A 374 -42.15 49.07 -30.58
C LYS A 374 -42.10 50.54 -30.12
N LEU A 375 -41.06 50.94 -29.40
CA LEU A 375 -40.84 52.33 -28.95
C LEU A 375 -40.27 53.23 -30.06
N GLY A 376 -39.49 52.69 -30.99
CA GLY A 376 -38.88 53.44 -32.09
C GLY A 376 -39.89 54.01 -33.09
N ASP A 377 -41.05 53.37 -33.26
CA ASP A 377 -42.14 53.84 -34.12
C ASP A 377 -43.00 54.94 -33.45
N THR A 378 -42.81 55.17 -32.14
CA THR A 378 -43.40 56.28 -31.40
C THR A 378 -42.38 57.37 -31.11
N LYS A 379 -41.63 57.83 -32.12
CA LYS A 379 -41.01 59.17 -32.01
C LYS A 379 -42.15 60.18 -31.74
N PRO A 380 -42.08 60.99 -30.67
CA PRO A 380 -43.16 61.91 -30.35
C PRO A 380 -43.19 63.00 -31.43
N LYS A 381 -44.01 62.81 -32.47
CA LYS A 381 -44.33 63.84 -33.48
C LYS A 381 -44.80 65.15 -32.82
N ASN A 382 -45.25 65.07 -31.58
CA ASN A 382 -45.71 66.20 -30.76
C ASN A 382 -44.56 67.05 -30.20
N MET A 383 -43.33 66.54 -30.05
CA MET A 383 -42.26 67.30 -29.40
C MET A 383 -41.72 68.43 -30.28
N THR A 384 -41.56 68.17 -31.58
CA THR A 384 -41.19 69.20 -32.55
C THR A 384 -42.24 70.31 -32.60
N GLN A 385 -43.53 69.96 -32.51
CA GLN A 385 -44.63 70.91 -32.46
C GLN A 385 -44.63 71.75 -31.17
N VAL A 386 -44.29 71.15 -30.03
CA VAL A 386 -44.15 71.87 -28.75
C VAL A 386 -42.99 72.86 -28.80
N ILE A 387 -41.84 72.46 -29.34
CA ILE A 387 -40.68 73.36 -29.50
C ILE A 387 -41.01 74.53 -30.42
N GLU A 388 -41.69 74.27 -31.54
CA GLU A 388 -42.13 75.31 -32.48
C GLU A 388 -43.13 76.27 -31.82
N THR A 389 -44.09 75.75 -31.03
CA THR A 389 -45.07 76.56 -30.29
C THR A 389 -44.39 77.45 -29.25
N ILE A 390 -43.41 76.93 -28.50
CA ILE A 390 -42.61 77.73 -27.56
C ILE A 390 -41.92 78.88 -28.30
N SER A 391 -41.33 78.60 -29.47
CA SER A 391 -40.64 79.62 -30.27
C SER A 391 -41.57 80.75 -30.72
N ILE A 392 -42.79 80.41 -31.16
CA ILE A 392 -43.81 81.40 -31.56
C ILE A 392 -44.22 82.26 -30.35
N LEU A 393 -44.52 81.64 -29.21
CA LEU A 393 -44.93 82.35 -27.99
C LEU A 393 -43.84 83.29 -27.47
N GLU A 394 -42.57 82.90 -27.55
CA GLU A 394 -41.45 83.77 -27.18
C GLU A 394 -41.36 85.02 -28.05
N LYS A 395 -41.58 84.86 -29.36
CA LYS A 395 -41.56 85.98 -30.30
C LYS A 395 -42.71 86.94 -29.99
N THR A 396 -43.92 86.42 -29.84
CA THR A 396 -45.12 87.22 -29.49
C THR A 396 -44.95 87.93 -28.14
N HIS A 397 -44.44 87.24 -27.13
CA HIS A 397 -44.15 87.81 -25.81
C HIS A 397 -43.18 89.00 -25.91
N LYS A 398 -42.08 88.87 -26.67
CA LYS A 398 -41.11 89.96 -26.89
C LYS A 398 -41.73 91.15 -27.61
N GLU A 399 -42.62 90.92 -28.58
CA GLU A 399 -43.32 92.00 -29.29
C GLU A 399 -44.28 92.76 -28.35
N ILE A 400 -45.04 92.04 -27.53
CA ILE A 400 -45.93 92.65 -26.53
C ILE A 400 -45.13 93.43 -25.48
N GLN A 401 -44.02 92.87 -24.96
CA GLN A 401 -43.16 93.57 -24.00
C GLN A 401 -42.61 94.89 -24.56
N LYS A 402 -42.27 94.95 -25.85
CA LYS A 402 -41.86 96.20 -26.51
C LYS A 402 -43.00 97.21 -26.60
N GLY A 403 -44.22 96.76 -26.88
CA GLY A 403 -45.43 97.60 -26.92
C GLY A 403 -45.79 98.21 -25.56
N LEU A 404 -45.42 97.54 -24.47
CA LEU A 404 -45.66 97.96 -23.08
C LEU A 404 -44.44 98.63 -22.43
N ALA A 405 -43.47 99.08 -23.23
CA ALA A 405 -42.32 99.83 -22.71
C ALA A 405 -42.71 101.28 -22.41
N CYS A 406 -42.33 101.77 -21.23
CA CYS A 406 -42.44 103.18 -20.88
C CYS A 406 -41.56 104.01 -21.82
N THR A 407 -42.14 104.99 -22.50
CA THR A 407 -41.41 105.79 -23.50
C THR A 407 -40.31 106.67 -22.91
N PHE A 408 -40.32 106.91 -21.60
CA PHE A 408 -39.27 107.70 -20.95
C PHE A 408 -38.06 106.87 -20.55
N CYS A 409 -38.27 105.75 -19.84
CA CYS A 409 -37.17 104.93 -19.33
C CYS A 409 -36.83 103.72 -20.23
N ASN A 410 -37.61 103.46 -21.28
CA ASN A 410 -37.50 102.32 -22.19
C ASN A 410 -37.49 100.94 -21.49
N LYS A 411 -37.99 100.88 -20.26
CA LYS A 411 -38.21 99.65 -19.50
C LYS A 411 -39.68 99.28 -19.54
N PHE A 412 -39.98 98.01 -19.27
CA PHE A 412 -41.34 97.53 -19.10
C PHE A 412 -42.08 98.40 -18.07
N ILE A 413 -43.24 98.92 -18.46
CA ILE A 413 -43.95 99.95 -17.70
C ILE A 413 -44.41 99.39 -16.34
N LYS A 414 -44.33 100.22 -15.29
CA LYS A 414 -44.78 99.87 -13.93
C LYS A 414 -45.76 100.93 -13.47
N GLN A 415 -46.96 100.52 -13.07
CA GLN A 415 -48.04 101.43 -12.69
C GLN A 415 -48.26 102.50 -13.78
N PRO A 416 -48.79 102.09 -14.94
CA PRO A 416 -48.87 102.93 -16.12
C PRO A 416 -49.78 104.15 -15.87
N VAL A 417 -49.27 105.33 -16.21
CA VAL A 417 -49.99 106.59 -16.23
C VAL A 417 -50.11 107.03 -17.68
N THR A 418 -51.34 107.21 -18.15
CA THR A 418 -51.63 107.63 -19.52
C THR A 418 -51.95 109.12 -19.57
N ILE A 419 -51.34 109.84 -20.52
CA ILE A 419 -51.53 111.27 -20.72
C ILE A 419 -52.68 111.54 -21.69
N ILE A 420 -53.54 112.51 -21.36
CA ILE A 420 -54.58 113.05 -22.26
C ILE A 420 -54.10 114.40 -22.84
N PRO A 421 -54.24 114.64 -24.16
CA PRO A 421 -55.01 113.85 -25.13
C PRO A 421 -54.21 112.82 -25.96
N CYS A 422 -52.88 112.73 -25.83
CA CYS A 422 -52.08 111.90 -26.75
C CYS A 422 -52.09 110.39 -26.51
N GLY A 423 -52.55 109.90 -25.36
CA GLY A 423 -52.59 108.47 -25.05
C GLY A 423 -51.23 107.82 -24.76
N HIS A 424 -50.14 108.57 -24.69
CA HIS A 424 -48.84 108.02 -24.32
C HIS A 424 -48.78 107.63 -22.84
N SER A 425 -48.21 106.46 -22.56
CA SER A 425 -48.17 105.88 -21.23
C SER A 425 -46.76 105.80 -20.67
N TYR A 426 -46.61 106.11 -19.39
CA TYR A 426 -45.35 106.18 -18.65
C TYR A 426 -45.45 105.45 -17.32
N CYS A 427 -44.33 105.02 -16.74
CA CYS A 427 -44.37 104.53 -15.36
C CYS A 427 -44.79 105.66 -14.42
N PHE A 428 -45.49 105.32 -13.34
CA PHE A 428 -45.82 106.29 -12.28
C PHE A 428 -44.58 107.02 -11.74
N GLU A 429 -43.45 106.32 -11.58
CA GLU A 429 -42.19 106.91 -11.13
C GLU A 429 -41.50 107.80 -12.18
N CYS A 430 -41.85 107.68 -13.46
CA CYS A 430 -41.24 108.42 -14.57
C CYS A 430 -41.85 109.81 -14.75
N LYS A 431 -42.11 110.53 -13.64
CA LYS A 431 -42.77 111.85 -13.63
C LYS A 431 -42.11 112.86 -14.57
N LYS A 432 -40.78 112.83 -14.68
CA LYS A 432 -40.01 113.69 -15.61
C LYS A 432 -40.47 113.56 -17.06
N GLY A 433 -41.02 112.43 -17.46
CA GLY A 433 -41.54 112.20 -18.81
C GLY A 433 -42.89 112.84 -19.11
N TYR A 434 -43.60 113.33 -18.09
CA TYR A 434 -44.98 113.83 -18.22
C TYR A 434 -45.37 114.97 -17.25
N GLN A 435 -44.41 115.59 -16.55
CA GLN A 435 -44.70 116.60 -15.53
C GLN A 435 -45.17 117.95 -16.12
N LYS A 436 -44.69 118.32 -17.31
CA LYS A 436 -45.03 119.60 -17.96
C LYS A 436 -45.59 119.39 -19.37
N GLU A 437 -44.98 118.47 -20.10
CA GLU A 437 -45.33 118.09 -21.47
C GLU A 437 -45.08 116.60 -21.66
N CYS A 438 -45.74 116.00 -22.66
CA CYS A 438 -45.51 114.62 -23.02
C CYS A 438 -44.14 114.49 -23.69
N TYR A 439 -43.21 113.73 -23.09
CA TYR A 439 -41.85 113.55 -23.61
C TYR A 439 -41.80 113.10 -25.08
N LYS A 440 -42.79 112.32 -25.54
CA LYS A 440 -42.85 111.84 -26.93
C LYS A 440 -43.45 112.85 -27.91
N CYS A 441 -44.43 113.65 -27.48
CA CYS A 441 -45.08 114.65 -28.33
C CYS A 441 -44.34 116.00 -28.35
N GLY A 442 -43.50 116.25 -27.33
CA GLY A 442 -42.80 117.51 -27.14
C GLY A 442 -43.73 118.66 -26.73
N PRO A 443 -43.24 119.91 -26.79
CA PRO A 443 -43.90 121.10 -26.22
C PRO A 443 -45.17 121.53 -26.95
N LYS A 444 -45.44 120.97 -28.14
CA LYS A 444 -46.61 121.33 -28.95
C LYS A 444 -47.93 120.84 -28.36
N LEU A 445 -47.88 119.93 -27.41
CA LEU A 445 -49.06 119.34 -26.81
C LEU A 445 -49.08 119.59 -25.30
N LYS A 446 -50.03 120.43 -24.86
CA LYS A 446 -50.28 120.68 -23.45
C LYS A 446 -51.02 119.49 -22.85
N ILE A 447 -50.54 118.99 -21.71
CA ILE A 447 -51.20 117.91 -20.97
C ILE A 447 -52.48 118.47 -20.33
N GLU A 448 -53.62 117.87 -20.65
CA GLU A 448 -54.91 118.25 -20.08
C GLU A 448 -55.16 117.51 -18.78
N ALA A 449 -54.92 116.21 -18.78
CA ALA A 449 -55.10 115.34 -17.63
C ALA A 449 -54.17 114.13 -17.73
N MET A 450 -53.99 113.45 -16.60
CA MET A 450 -53.33 112.16 -16.52
C MET A 450 -54.15 111.25 -15.61
N TYR A 451 -54.22 109.98 -15.97
CA TYR A 451 -54.91 108.98 -15.16
C TYR A 451 -54.06 107.72 -15.07
N ARG A 452 -54.25 106.97 -13.98
CA ARG A 452 -53.68 105.63 -13.85
C ARG A 452 -54.47 104.68 -14.73
N ASN A 453 -53.78 103.95 -15.60
CA ASN A 453 -54.40 103.06 -16.56
C ASN A 453 -54.47 101.64 -16.00
N GLU A 454 -55.54 101.34 -15.27
CA GLU A 454 -55.75 100.02 -14.64
C GLU A 454 -55.80 98.88 -15.67
N LEU A 455 -56.32 99.14 -16.87
CA LEU A 455 -56.35 98.16 -17.96
C LEU A 455 -54.94 97.77 -18.43
N LEU A 456 -53.99 98.71 -18.45
CA LEU A 456 -52.60 98.38 -18.74
C LEU A 456 -51.94 97.61 -17.59
N ASP A 457 -52.33 97.86 -16.32
CA ASP A 457 -51.88 97.04 -15.17
C ASP A 457 -52.33 95.57 -15.35
N ASP A 458 -53.59 95.33 -15.74
CA ASP A 458 -54.10 93.97 -16.00
C ASP A 458 -53.37 93.28 -17.17
N ILE A 459 -53.14 94.01 -18.26
CA ILE A 459 -52.38 93.48 -19.42
C ILE A 459 -50.95 93.12 -19.01
N ILE A 460 -50.30 93.95 -18.19
CA ILE A 460 -48.97 93.68 -17.65
C ILE A 460 -48.95 92.38 -16.84
N GLU A 461 -49.97 92.14 -16.02
CA GLU A 461 -50.09 90.89 -15.26
C GLU A 461 -50.28 89.68 -16.17
N MET A 462 -51.14 89.78 -17.19
CA MET A 462 -51.32 88.71 -18.19
C MET A 462 -50.01 88.38 -18.92
N VAL A 463 -49.21 89.39 -19.29
CA VAL A 463 -47.92 89.18 -19.95
C VAL A 463 -46.95 88.39 -19.08
N LYS A 464 -46.93 88.66 -17.76
CA LYS A 464 -46.11 87.88 -16.81
C LYS A 464 -46.56 86.42 -16.70
N LEU A 465 -47.85 86.15 -16.77
CA LEU A 465 -48.37 84.77 -16.78
C LEU A 465 -47.94 84.02 -18.05
N VAL A 466 -47.94 84.70 -19.20
CA VAL A 466 -47.42 84.14 -20.46
C VAL A 466 -45.92 83.84 -20.35
N GLU A 467 -45.13 84.75 -19.79
CA GLU A 467 -43.70 84.54 -19.54
C GLU A 467 -43.43 83.30 -18.67
N GLN A 468 -44.16 83.16 -17.56
CA GLN A 468 -44.05 81.99 -16.68
C GLN A 468 -44.45 80.69 -17.39
N SER A 469 -45.48 80.74 -18.23
CA SER A 469 -45.93 79.57 -19.00
C SER A 469 -44.87 79.11 -20.00
N ILE A 470 -44.21 80.06 -20.68
CA ILE A 470 -43.07 79.77 -21.58
C ILE A 470 -41.93 79.10 -20.81
N LEU A 471 -41.57 79.61 -19.62
CA LEU A 471 -40.51 79.02 -18.79
C LEU A 471 -40.83 77.59 -18.36
N ASN A 472 -42.06 77.33 -17.91
CA ASN A 472 -42.50 75.99 -17.53
C ASN A 472 -42.44 75.01 -18.71
N MET A 473 -42.91 75.43 -19.89
CA MET A 473 -42.84 74.62 -21.10
C MET A 473 -41.39 74.29 -21.49
N LYS A 474 -40.46 75.24 -21.35
CA LYS A 474 -39.02 74.99 -21.59
C LYS A 474 -38.42 73.97 -20.63
N GLN A 475 -38.73 74.05 -19.34
CA GLN A 475 -38.22 73.11 -18.34
C GLN A 475 -38.67 71.68 -18.64
N ILE A 476 -39.92 71.49 -19.05
CA ILE A 476 -40.43 70.18 -19.47
C ILE A 476 -39.66 69.64 -20.67
N THR A 477 -39.31 70.50 -21.62
CA THR A 477 -38.53 70.08 -22.80
C THR A 477 -37.04 69.81 -22.56
N GLN A 478 -36.47 70.28 -21.44
CA GLN A 478 -35.03 70.12 -21.13
C GLN A 478 -34.72 68.94 -20.20
N ASN A 479 -35.72 68.44 -19.45
CA ASN A 479 -35.56 67.35 -18.50
C ASN A 479 -35.84 65.95 -19.09
N GLN A 480 -36.02 65.86 -20.41
CA GLN A 480 -36.18 64.62 -21.18
C GLN A 480 -35.06 64.53 -22.20
#